data_AF-A0A2P4T3R5-F1
#
_entry.id   AF-A0A2P4T3R5-F1
#
_cell.length_a   1.000
_cell.length_b   1.000
_cell.length_c   1.000
_cell.angle_alpha   90.00
_cell.angle_beta   90.00
_cell.angle_gamma   90.00
#
_symmetry.space_group_name_H-M   'P 1'
#
loop_
_entity.id
_entity.type
_entity.pdbx_description
1 polymer ?
#
loop_
_entity_poly.entity_id
_entity_poly.type
_entity_poly.pdbx_seq_one_letter_code
_entity_poly.pdbx_strand_id
1 'polypeptide(L)'
;MKTELLVQMDGLARSDDLVFVLAASNLPWELDSAMLRRLEKRILVDLPNQEARRAMIRHWLPPLSNSGGVELRTDLDYSLLGQETDGYSGSDIKLVCKEAAMRPVRKVFDALENHQPGNSNLAAVHLDVITTADFLDVIAHTKPSAKKLSQKYTAWQREFESV
;
A
#
# COMPACT_ATOMS: atom_id res chain seq x y z
N MET A 1 17.65 2.10 -27.86
CA MET A 1 16.34 1.71 -27.28
C MET A 1 15.33 2.85 -27.21
N LYS A 2 15.66 4.02 -26.63
CA LYS A 2 14.71 5.15 -26.51
C LYS A 2 14.11 5.62 -27.84
N THR A 3 14.91 5.74 -28.90
CA THR A 3 14.44 6.17 -30.22
C THR A 3 13.46 5.18 -30.85
N GLU A 4 13.69 3.88 -30.67
CA GLU A 4 12.83 2.84 -31.23
C GLU A 4 11.43 2.88 -30.62
N LEU A 5 11.33 3.01 -29.30
CA LEU A 5 10.05 3.13 -28.62
C LEU A 5 9.23 4.32 -29.14
N LEU A 6 9.88 5.48 -29.34
CA LEU A 6 9.21 6.68 -29.86
C LEU A 6 8.72 6.49 -31.29
N VAL A 7 9.51 5.83 -32.14
CA VAL A 7 9.14 5.49 -33.52
C VAL A 7 7.94 4.55 -33.55
N GLN A 8 7.91 3.54 -32.70
CA GLN A 8 6.77 2.62 -32.60
C GLN A 8 5.51 3.33 -32.10
N MET A 9 5.62 4.22 -31.12
CA MET A 9 4.49 5.04 -30.64
C MET A 9 3.93 5.95 -31.74
N ASP A 10 4.79 6.56 -32.55
CA ASP A 10 4.36 7.36 -33.70
C ASP A 10 3.69 6.49 -34.79
N GLY A 11 4.15 5.24 -34.96
CA GLY A 11 3.55 4.27 -35.86
C GLY A 11 2.15 3.84 -35.42
N LEU A 12 1.95 3.62 -34.11
CA LEU A 12 0.65 3.27 -33.53
C LEU A 12 -0.40 4.36 -33.73
N ALA A 13 -0.02 5.63 -33.62
CA ALA A 13 -0.92 6.76 -33.87
C ALA A 13 -1.41 6.86 -35.33
N ARG A 14 -0.77 6.14 -36.26
CA ARG A 14 -1.10 6.11 -37.69
C ARG A 14 -1.76 4.81 -38.13
N SER A 15 -1.83 3.81 -37.26
CA SER A 15 -2.52 2.55 -37.54
C SER A 15 -4.03 2.71 -37.31
N ASP A 16 -4.83 1.90 -38.01
CA ASP A 16 -6.25 1.75 -37.71
C ASP A 16 -6.49 0.91 -36.42
N ASP A 17 -5.43 0.32 -35.86
CA ASP A 17 -5.49 -0.43 -34.62
C ASP A 17 -5.69 0.49 -33.40
N LEU A 18 -6.71 0.19 -32.60
CA LEU A 18 -6.98 0.88 -31.33
C LEU A 18 -6.06 0.38 -30.22
N VAL A 19 -4.84 0.93 -30.16
CA VAL A 19 -3.86 0.61 -29.10
C VAL A 19 -3.82 1.71 -28.05
N PHE A 20 -3.99 1.33 -26.79
CA PHE A 20 -3.88 2.26 -25.65
C PHE A 20 -2.58 2.00 -24.86
N VAL A 21 -1.80 3.05 -24.65
CA VAL A 21 -0.52 2.97 -23.93
C VAL A 21 -0.67 3.54 -22.53
N LEU A 22 -0.49 2.69 -21.53
CA LEU A 22 -0.42 3.08 -20.12
C LEU A 22 1.04 3.10 -19.65
N ALA A 23 1.44 4.21 -19.04
CA ALA A 23 2.75 4.37 -18.41
C ALA A 23 2.59 4.81 -16.94
N ALA A 24 3.44 4.28 -16.07
CA ALA A 24 3.48 4.65 -14.65
C ALA A 24 4.92 5.02 -14.27
N SER A 25 5.09 6.12 -13.53
CA SER A 25 6.41 6.58 -13.07
C SER A 25 6.29 7.27 -11.71
N ASN A 26 7.25 6.98 -10.83
CA ASN A 26 7.44 7.68 -9.55
C ASN A 26 8.42 8.87 -9.66
N LEU A 27 9.04 9.06 -10.83
CA LEU A 27 10.02 10.13 -11.09
C LEU A 27 9.64 10.87 -12.39
N PRO A 28 8.45 11.52 -12.45
CA PRO A 28 7.94 12.10 -13.69
C PRO A 28 8.78 13.28 -14.22
N TRP A 29 9.53 13.96 -13.34
CA TRP A 29 10.47 15.03 -13.71
C TRP A 29 11.75 14.54 -14.41
N GLU A 30 12.02 13.23 -14.42
CA GLU A 30 13.14 12.65 -15.17
C GLU A 30 12.75 12.24 -16.60
N LEU A 31 11.45 12.33 -16.93
CA LEU A 31 10.97 12.07 -18.27
C LEU A 31 11.37 13.20 -19.21
N ASP A 32 11.89 12.84 -20.37
CA ASP A 32 12.28 13.82 -21.36
C ASP A 32 11.08 14.39 -22.12
N SER A 33 11.30 15.53 -22.76
CA SER A 33 10.24 16.21 -23.54
C SER A 33 9.73 15.39 -24.71
N ALA A 34 10.53 14.48 -25.29
CA ALA A 34 10.07 13.63 -26.38
C ALA A 34 9.03 12.59 -25.91
N MET A 35 9.19 12.04 -24.71
CA MET A 35 8.22 11.13 -24.12
C MET A 35 6.99 11.87 -23.63
N LEU A 36 7.16 13.01 -22.95
CA LEU A 36 6.04 13.83 -22.49
C LEU A 36 5.12 14.25 -23.64
N ARG A 37 5.63 14.51 -24.84
CA ARG A 37 4.78 14.84 -25.99
C ARG A 37 3.86 13.69 -26.47
N ARG A 38 4.25 12.43 -26.24
CA ARG A 38 3.49 11.25 -26.70
C ARG A 38 2.60 10.66 -25.62
N LEU A 39 2.88 10.97 -24.35
CA LEU A 39 2.02 10.65 -23.22
C LEU A 39 1.04 11.80 -22.99
N GLU A 40 0.06 11.92 -23.88
CA GLU A 40 -0.84 13.08 -23.98
C GLU A 40 -1.69 13.30 -22.72
N LYS A 41 -2.17 12.23 -22.09
CA LYS A 41 -2.97 12.28 -20.87
C LYS A 41 -2.11 11.89 -19.67
N ARG A 42 -2.04 12.79 -18.68
CA ARG A 42 -1.26 12.63 -17.45
C ARG A 42 -2.19 12.80 -16.26
N ILE A 43 -2.21 11.81 -15.37
CA ILE A 43 -3.04 11.79 -14.16
C ILE A 43 -2.12 11.65 -12.96
N LEU A 44 -2.18 12.58 -12.02
CA LEU A 44 -1.53 12.41 -10.73
C LEU A 44 -2.35 11.44 -9.87
N VAL A 45 -1.74 10.33 -9.48
CA VAL A 45 -2.28 9.43 -8.46
C VAL A 45 -1.73 9.88 -7.11
N ASP A 46 -2.51 10.69 -6.38
CA ASP A 46 -2.11 11.22 -5.08
C ASP A 46 -2.26 10.19 -3.96
N LEU A 47 -1.79 10.54 -2.76
CA LEU A 47 -1.95 9.75 -1.55
C LEU A 47 -3.44 9.49 -1.25
N PRO A 48 -3.76 8.31 -0.70
CA PRO A 48 -5.14 7.97 -0.36
C PRO A 48 -5.69 8.94 0.68
N ASN A 49 -6.92 9.41 0.46
CA ASN A 49 -7.68 10.18 1.43
C ASN A 49 -8.10 9.30 2.63
N GLN A 50 -8.61 9.92 3.69
CA GLN A 50 -8.98 9.22 4.93
C GLN A 50 -9.92 8.03 4.69
N GLU A 51 -10.94 8.19 3.83
CA GLU A 51 -11.91 7.13 3.53
C GLU A 51 -11.27 5.96 2.77
N ALA A 52 -10.41 6.26 1.79
CA ALA A 52 -9.62 5.26 1.08
C ALA A 52 -8.70 4.51 2.05
N ARG A 53 -8.00 5.21 2.96
CA ARG A 53 -7.14 4.56 3.96
C ARG A 53 -7.92 3.64 4.87
N ARG A 54 -9.08 4.08 5.38
CA ARG A 54 -10.01 3.26 6.15
C ARG A 54 -10.40 1.99 5.38
N ALA A 55 -10.79 2.12 4.11
CA ALA A 55 -11.18 1.00 3.26
C ALA A 55 -10.01 0.03 3.04
N MET A 56 -8.81 0.55 2.82
CA MET A 56 -7.59 -0.25 2.67
C MET A 56 -7.24 -1.03 3.94
N ILE A 57 -7.32 -0.40 5.12
CA ILE A 57 -7.09 -1.08 6.40
C ILE A 57 -8.10 -2.21 6.59
N ARG A 58 -9.39 -1.94 6.31
CA ARG A 58 -10.43 -2.98 6.39
C ARG A 58 -10.24 -4.10 5.37
N HIS A 59 -9.67 -3.82 4.20
CA HIS A 59 -9.35 -4.82 3.19
C HIS A 59 -8.21 -5.73 3.63
N TRP A 60 -7.10 -5.15 4.13
CA TRP A 60 -5.92 -5.92 4.52
C TRP A 60 -6.06 -6.58 5.89
N LEU A 61 -6.84 -5.99 6.79
CA LEU A 61 -7.06 -6.46 8.16
C LEU A 61 -8.56 -6.41 8.52
N PRO A 62 -9.37 -7.27 7.89
CA PRO A 62 -10.82 -7.32 8.14
C PRO A 62 -11.14 -7.90 9.53
N PRO A 63 -12.37 -7.69 10.05
CA PRO A 63 -12.78 -8.15 11.38
C PRO A 63 -12.57 -9.66 11.62
N LEU A 64 -12.69 -10.44 10.54
CA LEU A 64 -12.45 -11.86 10.52
C LEU A 64 -11.75 -12.22 9.21
N SER A 65 -10.62 -12.90 9.30
CA SER A 65 -9.89 -13.44 8.16
C SER A 65 -9.63 -14.93 8.37
N ASN A 66 -10.09 -15.75 7.42
CA ASN A 66 -9.91 -17.20 7.43
C ASN A 66 -9.06 -17.60 6.22
N SER A 67 -7.77 -17.30 6.28
CA SER A 67 -6.84 -17.61 5.21
C SER A 67 -5.94 -18.77 5.62
N GLY A 68 -5.88 -19.82 4.81
CA GLY A 68 -5.00 -20.97 5.06
C GLY A 68 -5.34 -21.82 6.28
N GLY A 69 -6.60 -21.81 6.74
CA GLY A 69 -7.06 -22.59 7.90
C GLY A 69 -6.78 -21.95 9.26
N VAL A 70 -6.22 -20.74 9.28
CA VAL A 70 -6.00 -19.95 10.50
C VAL A 70 -7.02 -18.83 10.55
N GLU A 71 -7.75 -18.76 11.67
CA GLU A 71 -8.70 -17.70 11.96
C GLU A 71 -7.96 -16.53 12.65
N LEU A 72 -8.03 -15.35 12.03
CA LEU A 72 -7.52 -14.10 12.59
C LEU A 72 -8.70 -13.16 12.84
N ARG A 73 -8.83 -12.71 14.09
CA ARG A 73 -9.88 -11.77 14.52
C ARG A 73 -9.28 -10.41 14.83
N THR A 74 -9.99 -9.35 14.47
CA THR A 74 -9.56 -7.98 14.77
C THR A 74 -10.71 -7.15 15.32
N ASP A 75 -10.41 -6.36 16.35
CA ASP A 75 -11.31 -5.37 16.93
C ASP A 75 -10.71 -3.96 16.75
N LEU A 76 -11.00 -3.37 15.58
CA LEU A 76 -10.36 -2.14 15.10
C LEU A 76 -11.39 -1.03 14.91
N ASP A 77 -11.09 0.16 15.43
CA ASP A 77 -11.75 1.40 15.03
C ASP A 77 -11.16 1.89 13.70
N TYR A 78 -11.70 1.38 12.59
CA TYR A 78 -11.26 1.76 11.26
C TYR A 78 -11.39 3.26 10.94
N SER A 79 -12.29 3.98 11.63
CA SER A 79 -12.46 5.43 11.44
C SER A 79 -11.28 6.19 12.03
N LEU A 80 -10.94 5.88 13.28
CA LEU A 80 -9.76 6.41 13.97
C LEU A 80 -8.48 6.05 13.20
N LEU A 81 -8.32 4.78 12.82
CA LEU A 81 -7.10 4.35 12.11
C LEU A 81 -6.93 5.05 10.74
N GLY A 82 -8.02 5.39 10.05
CA GLY A 82 -7.96 6.19 8.82
C GLY A 82 -7.43 7.62 9.07
N GLN A 83 -7.71 8.19 10.25
CA GLN A 83 -7.19 9.51 10.67
C GLN A 83 -5.71 9.43 11.03
N GLU A 84 -5.35 8.46 11.87
CA GLU A 84 -3.97 8.29 12.39
C GLU A 84 -2.95 7.90 11.30
N THR A 85 -3.42 7.36 10.17
CA THR A 85 -2.58 7.00 9.02
C THR A 85 -2.44 8.15 8.00
N ASP A 86 -2.55 9.41 8.43
CA ASP A 86 -2.43 10.54 7.51
C ASP A 86 -1.05 10.68 6.84
N GLY A 87 -1.08 10.77 5.51
CA GLY A 87 0.11 10.82 4.65
C GLY A 87 0.76 9.48 4.35
N TYR A 88 0.14 8.36 4.74
CA TYR A 88 0.59 7.01 4.39
C TYR A 88 0.22 6.68 2.95
N SER A 89 1.15 6.08 2.21
CA SER A 89 0.87 5.47 0.92
C SER A 89 0.14 4.13 1.09
N GLY A 90 -0.39 3.59 0.00
CA GLY A 90 -0.99 2.26 0.02
C GLY A 90 -0.05 1.15 0.46
N SER A 91 1.24 1.27 0.10
CA SER A 91 2.29 0.34 0.52
C SER A 91 2.58 0.45 2.02
N ASP A 92 2.58 1.67 2.57
CA ASP A 92 2.78 1.89 4.00
C ASP A 92 1.62 1.27 4.81
N ILE A 93 0.37 1.47 4.38
CA ILE A 93 -0.82 0.88 5.03
C ILE A 93 -0.75 -0.64 5.01
N LYS A 94 -0.40 -1.23 3.86
CA LYS A 94 -0.25 -2.68 3.74
C LYS A 94 0.83 -3.20 4.70
N LEU A 95 1.95 -2.49 4.83
CA LEU A 95 3.02 -2.85 5.75
C LEU A 95 2.55 -2.80 7.22
N VAL A 96 1.88 -1.72 7.63
CA VAL A 96 1.34 -1.59 8.99
C VAL A 96 0.35 -2.71 9.30
N CYS A 97 -0.58 -3.02 8.38
CA CYS A 97 -1.53 -4.11 8.55
C CYS A 97 -0.83 -5.47 8.69
N LYS A 98 0.22 -5.71 7.90
CA LYS A 98 1.02 -6.93 7.98
C LYS A 98 1.75 -7.04 9.32
N GLU A 99 2.39 -5.97 9.80
CA GLU A 99 3.09 -5.99 11.09
C GLU A 99 2.13 -6.15 12.27
N ALA A 100 0.95 -5.51 12.22
CA ALA A 100 -0.12 -5.72 13.19
C ALA A 100 -0.58 -7.20 13.21
N ALA A 101 -0.77 -7.80 12.03
CA ALA A 101 -1.13 -9.21 11.88
C ALA A 101 -0.08 -10.19 12.42
N MET A 102 1.20 -9.81 12.39
CA MET A 102 2.30 -10.63 12.90
C MET A 102 2.44 -10.60 14.42
N ARG A 103 1.84 -9.64 15.14
CA ARG A 103 1.95 -9.58 16.61
C ARG A 103 1.47 -10.83 17.34
N PRO A 104 0.24 -11.32 17.12
CA PRO A 104 -0.23 -12.53 17.79
C PRO A 104 0.62 -13.75 17.39
N VAL A 105 1.09 -13.79 16.14
CA VAL A 105 1.97 -14.86 15.64
C VAL A 105 3.31 -14.88 16.39
N ARG A 106 3.95 -13.72 16.57
CA ARG A 106 5.22 -13.62 17.32
C ARG A 106 5.07 -14.09 18.77
N LYS A 107 3.99 -13.69 19.46
CA LYS A 107 3.70 -14.17 20.83
C LYS A 107 3.58 -15.69 20.93
N VAL A 108 2.93 -16.31 19.94
CA VAL A 108 2.81 -17.77 19.86
C VAL A 108 4.18 -18.41 19.68
N PHE A 109 5.00 -17.91 18.76
CA PHE A 109 6.36 -18.43 18.57
C PHE A 109 7.20 -18.30 19.84
N ASP A 110 7.16 -17.14 20.49
CA ASP A 110 7.86 -16.92 21.77
C ASP A 110 7.39 -17.90 22.85
N ALA A 111 6.08 -18.18 22.93
CA ALA A 111 5.56 -19.17 23.87
C ALA A 111 6.07 -20.60 23.56
N LEU A 112 6.04 -20.99 22.28
CA LEU A 112 6.50 -22.32 21.83
C LEU A 112 8.01 -22.53 22.06
N GLU A 113 8.83 -21.50 21.83
CA GLU A 113 10.29 -21.58 22.06
C GLU A 113 10.65 -21.68 23.54
N ASN A 114 9.86 -21.03 24.41
CA ASN A 114 10.07 -21.04 25.86
C ASN A 114 9.45 -22.26 26.57
N HIS A 115 8.78 -23.17 25.85
CA HIS A 115 8.16 -24.36 26.43
C HIS A 115 9.19 -25.45 26.80
N GLN A 116 9.23 -25.84 28.08
CA GLN A 116 10.00 -27.00 28.56
C GLN A 116 9.31 -28.33 28.21
N PRO A 117 10.06 -29.41 27.90
CA PRO A 117 9.50 -30.70 27.51
C PRO A 117 8.88 -31.39 28.73
N GLY A 118 7.58 -31.22 28.94
CA GLY A 118 6.85 -31.85 30.04
C GLY A 118 5.40 -31.41 30.24
N ASN A 119 4.97 -30.29 29.65
CA ASN A 119 3.60 -29.79 29.80
C ASN A 119 2.79 -30.04 28.51
N SER A 120 2.09 -31.17 28.46
CA SER A 120 1.39 -31.70 27.28
C SER A 120 0.03 -31.05 27.00
N ASN A 121 -0.08 -29.73 27.12
CA ASN A 121 -1.24 -28.97 26.66
C ASN A 121 -0.79 -27.93 25.63
N LEU A 122 -0.37 -28.40 24.45
CA LEU A 122 -0.44 -27.61 23.22
C LEU A 122 -1.92 -27.50 22.83
N ALA A 123 -2.71 -26.85 23.67
CA ALA A 123 -4.08 -26.50 23.35
C ALA A 123 -4.06 -25.66 22.07
N ALA A 124 -4.99 -25.94 21.16
CA ALA A 124 -5.12 -25.31 19.85
C ALA A 124 -4.66 -23.85 19.89
N VAL A 125 -3.55 -23.57 19.20
CA VAL A 125 -2.95 -22.24 19.14
C VAL A 125 -3.95 -21.29 18.50
N HIS A 126 -4.68 -20.57 19.34
CA HIS A 126 -5.59 -19.52 18.91
C HIS A 126 -4.81 -18.21 18.91
N LEU A 127 -4.85 -17.48 17.79
CA LEU A 127 -4.23 -16.18 17.71
C LEU A 127 -5.04 -15.17 18.53
N ASP A 128 -4.35 -14.37 19.34
CA ASP A 128 -4.98 -13.24 20.04
C ASP A 128 -5.70 -12.32 19.04
N VAL A 129 -6.80 -11.72 19.49
CA VAL A 129 -7.51 -10.68 18.74
C VAL A 129 -6.60 -9.45 18.62
N ILE A 130 -6.46 -8.93 17.41
CA ILE A 130 -5.69 -7.71 17.16
C ILE A 130 -6.55 -6.50 17.48
N THR A 131 -6.06 -5.63 18.37
CA THR A 131 -6.79 -4.44 18.83
C THR A 131 -6.31 -3.17 18.14
N THR A 132 -7.11 -2.10 18.27
CA THR A 132 -6.72 -0.76 17.81
C THR A 132 -5.39 -0.31 18.46
N ALA A 133 -5.15 -0.64 19.73
CA ALA A 133 -3.91 -0.29 20.43
C ALA A 133 -2.68 -0.97 19.82
N ASP A 134 -2.79 -2.24 19.42
CA ASP A 134 -1.72 -2.96 18.73
C ASP A 134 -1.36 -2.30 17.40
N PHE A 135 -2.37 -1.84 16.66
CA PHE A 135 -2.19 -1.13 15.40
C PHE A 135 -1.51 0.23 15.61
N LEU A 136 -1.94 1.01 16.60
CA LEU A 136 -1.34 2.31 16.92
C LEU A 136 0.14 2.18 17.34
N ASP A 137 0.48 1.13 18.08
CA ASP A 137 1.87 0.86 18.45
C ASP A 137 2.74 0.53 17.22
N VAL A 138 2.19 -0.15 16.21
CA VAL A 138 2.87 -0.41 14.94
C VAL A 138 3.09 0.88 14.15
N ILE A 139 2.09 1.76 14.09
CA ILE A 139 2.19 3.08 13.44
C ILE A 139 3.31 3.91 14.09
N ALA A 140 3.47 3.87 15.41
CA ALA A 140 4.52 4.61 16.11
C ALA A 140 5.94 4.27 15.59
N HIS A 141 6.12 3.06 15.06
CA HIS A 141 7.39 2.56 14.54
C HIS A 141 7.47 2.52 13.01
N THR A 142 6.38 2.85 12.29
CA THR A 142 6.30 2.74 10.82
C THR A 142 6.01 4.09 10.19
N LYS A 143 7.03 4.92 9.92
CA LYS A 143 6.82 6.28 9.40
C LYS A 143 6.35 6.29 7.94
N PRO A 144 5.51 7.27 7.52
CA PRO A 144 5.04 7.38 6.14
C PRO A 144 6.19 7.69 5.18
N SER A 145 6.28 6.94 4.08
CA SER A 145 7.40 7.02 3.14
C SER A 145 7.26 8.18 2.13
N ALA A 146 6.02 8.45 1.69
CA ALA A 146 5.75 9.35 0.57
C ALA A 146 5.36 10.79 0.97
N LYS A 147 5.13 11.06 2.27
CA LYS A 147 4.61 12.35 2.77
C LYS A 147 5.44 13.57 2.31
N LYS A 148 6.77 13.42 2.19
CA LYS A 148 7.68 14.52 1.82
C LYS A 148 7.69 14.86 0.32
N LEU A 149 7.16 13.99 -0.54
CA LEU A 149 7.22 14.19 -2.00
C LEU A 149 5.95 14.84 -2.57
N SER A 150 4.88 14.94 -1.80
CA SER A 150 3.58 15.47 -2.25
C SER A 150 3.71 16.83 -2.93
N GLN A 151 4.42 17.79 -2.33
CA GLN A 151 4.63 19.12 -2.93
C GLN A 151 5.33 19.07 -4.29
N LYS A 152 6.30 18.16 -4.45
CA LYS A 152 7.03 18.00 -5.73
C LYS A 152 6.12 17.46 -6.82
N TYR A 153 5.25 16.51 -6.48
CA TYR A 153 4.26 15.99 -7.41
C TYR A 153 3.19 17.03 -7.79
N THR A 154 2.66 17.77 -6.81
CA THR A 154 1.68 18.84 -7.09
C THR A 154 2.27 19.95 -7.96
N ALA A 155 3.53 20.33 -7.72
CA ALA A 155 4.21 21.31 -8.56
C ALA A 155 4.36 20.80 -10.00
N TRP A 156 4.79 19.56 -10.17
CA TRP A 156 4.92 18.93 -11.49
C TRP A 156 3.56 18.81 -12.20
N GLN A 157 2.50 18.43 -11.48
CA GLN A 157 1.15 18.37 -12.04
C GLN A 157 0.72 19.75 -12.54
N ARG A 158 0.86 20.82 -11.76
CA ARG A 158 0.47 22.17 -12.22
C ARG A 158 1.17 22.62 -13.49
N GLU A 159 2.39 22.14 -13.74
CA GLU A 159 3.18 22.49 -14.92
C GLU A 159 2.82 21.62 -16.15
N PHE A 160 2.50 20.34 -15.94
CA PHE A 160 2.36 19.37 -17.03
C PHE A 160 0.96 18.72 -17.13
N GLU A 161 -0.01 19.11 -16.30
CA GLU A 161 -1.36 18.58 -16.32
C GLU A 161 -2.01 18.78 -17.69
N SER A 162 -2.63 17.71 -18.16
CA SER A 162 -3.37 17.72 -19.42
C SER A 162 -4.81 18.12 -19.11
N VAL A 163 -5.29 19.19 -19.75
CA VAL A 163 -6.73 19.53 -19.77
C VAL A 163 -7.54 18.40 -20.37
#